data_AF-A0A915C9J3-F1
#
_entry.id   AF-A0A915C9J3-F1
#
_cell.length_a   1.000
_cell.length_b   1.000
_cell.length_c   1.000
_cell.angle_alpha   90.00
_cell.angle_beta   90.00
_cell.angle_gamma   90.00
#
_symmetry.space_group_name_H-M   'P 1'
#
loop_
_entity.id
_entity.type
_entity.pdbx_description
1 polymer ?
#
loop_
_entity_poly.entity_id
_entity_poly.type
_entity_poly.pdbx_seq_one_letter_code
_entity_poly.pdbx_strand_id
1 'polypeptide(L)'
;MQVHVLVKSFVGGMIRISWHVSLSCILVVGIMRITSLPRRHVNVPVVHLGIKRYVQWVWREARVSCILRNGILTKVQENVTSLCILGAVATEIAFPARPNASICAPQRLGSAAMVGEDDVCMMERDSGPCTDSVTQWYFDASEYVCKQFTYGGCRGNGNRFDTRKQCEKRCSPRSQELVAINSERVCTLSFEAGRCRESQQKWYFDNTVGYCRMFVYSGCSGNDNRFDSENECMRACSSLASKHAMDNRASLSLVGQVPRAAGSVVELNCATHGLQPVRWFKDGRALDYEVENDPRIQISDFGSLLLILDARESDSGDYSCAAGHAAILSDPVRVIIKAIEVSDGCVDQGNQMTCRLIIKAGLCANARYGNFCCRTCTESGYKL
;
A
#
# COMPACT_ATOMS: atom_id res chain seq x y z
N MET A 1 -4.41 -0.21 14.47
CA MET A 1 -4.14 0.65 15.65
C MET A 1 -3.71 2.01 15.12
N GLN A 2 -4.61 3.00 15.09
CA GLN A 2 -4.27 4.37 14.70
C GLN A 2 -4.03 5.22 15.94
N VAL A 3 -2.94 5.98 15.95
CA VAL A 3 -2.61 6.94 17.00
C VAL A 3 -2.80 8.33 16.43
N HIS A 4 -3.82 9.05 16.90
CA HIS A 4 -4.03 10.45 16.53
C HIS A 4 -3.40 11.35 17.59
N VAL A 5 -2.43 12.18 17.17
CA VAL A 5 -1.81 13.20 18.02
C VAL A 5 -2.68 14.44 18.02
N LEU A 6 -3.37 14.71 19.12
CA LEU A 6 -4.13 15.95 19.33
C LEU A 6 -3.38 16.89 20.26
N VAL A 7 -2.69 17.88 19.67
CA VAL A 7 -2.06 18.97 20.43
C VAL A 7 -3.16 19.93 20.92
N LYS A 8 -3.50 19.88 22.21
CA LYS A 8 -4.50 20.78 22.81
C LYS A 8 -3.86 21.94 23.58
N SER A 9 -3.69 23.05 22.85
CA SER A 9 -3.39 24.41 23.31
C SER A 9 -2.01 24.69 23.95
N PHE A 10 -1.52 25.91 23.71
CA PHE A 10 -0.31 26.50 24.27
C PHE A 10 -0.72 27.57 25.29
N VAL A 11 -0.30 27.43 26.56
CA VAL A 11 -0.36 28.50 27.56
C VAL A 11 0.88 28.43 28.45
N GLY A 12 1.58 29.55 28.65
CA GLY A 12 2.65 29.65 29.65
C GLY A 12 3.96 28.89 29.34
N GLY A 13 4.29 28.68 28.06
CA GLY A 13 5.60 28.13 27.65
C GLY A 13 5.84 26.64 27.92
N MET A 14 4.82 25.89 28.38
CA MET A 14 4.90 24.45 28.61
C MET A 14 4.04 23.67 27.61
N ILE A 15 4.64 22.72 26.88
CA ILE A 15 3.93 21.82 25.97
C ILE A 15 3.45 20.60 26.75
N ARG A 16 2.13 20.43 26.90
CA ARG A 16 1.52 19.17 27.38
C ARG A 16 1.15 18.29 26.19
N ILE A 17 1.83 17.15 26.05
CA ILE A 17 1.49 16.12 25.06
C ILE A 17 0.68 15.03 25.79
N SER A 18 -0.58 14.86 25.42
CA SER A 18 -1.45 13.79 25.92
C SER A 18 -1.75 12.80 24.81
N TRP A 19 -1.50 11.51 25.06
CA TRP A 19 -1.77 10.44 24.11
C TRP A 19 -3.13 9.81 24.44
N HIS A 20 -3.94 9.56 23.41
CA HIS A 20 -5.18 8.81 23.55
C HIS A 20 -5.09 7.56 22.67
N VAL A 21 -5.10 6.37 23.29
CA VAL A 21 -5.15 5.10 22.56
C VAL A 21 -6.60 4.61 22.58
N SER A 22 -7.30 4.77 21.46
CA SER A 22 -8.64 4.20 21.31
C SER A 22 -8.54 2.78 20.77
N LEU A 23 -8.91 1.80 21.61
CA LEU A 23 -9.08 0.40 21.21
C LEU A 23 -10.55 0.17 20.83
N SER A 24 -10.87 0.37 19.55
CA SER A 24 -12.19 0.03 19.01
C SER A 24 -12.35 -1.49 18.93
N CYS A 25 -13.19 -2.07 19.79
CA CYS A 25 -13.69 -3.44 19.59
C CYS A 25 -14.64 -3.46 18.39
N ILE A 26 -14.19 -3.99 17.25
CA ILE A 26 -15.11 -4.43 16.18
C ILE A 26 -15.68 -5.78 16.61
N LEU A 27 -16.98 -5.81 16.87
CA LEU A 27 -17.72 -7.03 17.23
C LEU A 27 -18.11 -7.76 15.93
N VAL A 28 -17.20 -8.58 15.40
CA VAL A 28 -17.48 -9.42 14.23
C VAL A 28 -18.16 -10.71 14.68
N VAL A 29 -19.45 -10.85 14.39
CA VAL A 29 -20.14 -12.14 14.43
C VAL A 29 -19.86 -12.87 13.11
N GLY A 30 -19.16 -14.00 13.19
CA GLY A 30 -18.88 -14.87 12.05
C GLY A 30 -18.94 -16.34 12.46
N ILE A 31 -19.85 -17.09 11.84
CA ILE A 31 -19.86 -18.56 11.87
C ILE A 31 -18.70 -19.05 10.98
N MET A 32 -17.94 -20.05 11.47
CA MET A 32 -16.97 -20.87 10.69
C MET A 32 -15.72 -20.14 10.11
N ARG A 33 -14.56 -20.78 9.91
CA ARG A 33 -13.92 -22.02 10.45
C ARG A 33 -12.46 -22.02 9.93
N ILE A 34 -11.55 -22.80 10.57
CA ILE A 34 -10.18 -23.19 10.11
C ILE A 34 -9.19 -22.00 9.89
N THR A 35 -7.87 -22.08 10.09
CA THR A 35 -6.91 -23.17 10.36
C THR A 35 -5.86 -22.78 11.43
N SER A 36 -5.33 -23.76 12.18
CA SER A 36 -3.87 -23.88 12.42
C SER A 36 -3.52 -25.25 13.03
N LEU A 37 -2.51 -25.89 12.45
CA LEU A 37 -1.78 -27.05 13.01
C LEU A 37 -0.44 -26.53 13.58
N PRO A 38 0.34 -27.33 14.33
CA PRO A 38 0.05 -27.71 15.71
C PRO A 38 1.23 -27.39 16.65
N ARG A 39 1.01 -27.35 17.98
CA ARG A 39 2.11 -27.57 18.94
C ARG A 39 1.74 -28.59 20.02
N ARG A 40 2.67 -29.54 20.16
CA ARG A 40 2.80 -30.72 21.04
C ARG A 40 1.86 -30.81 22.27
N HIS A 41 1.33 -32.02 22.44
CA HIS A 41 0.62 -32.50 23.62
C HIS A 41 1.41 -32.36 24.93
N VAL A 42 0.69 -31.95 25.98
CA VAL A 42 0.87 -32.45 27.35
C VAL A 42 -0.54 -32.65 27.94
N ASN A 43 -0.86 -33.85 28.43
CA ASN A 43 -2.11 -34.14 29.18
C ASN A 43 -1.86 -33.86 30.68
N VAL A 44 -2.86 -33.52 31.50
CA VAL A 44 -3.64 -34.40 32.43
C VAL A 44 -4.15 -33.44 33.57
N PRO A 45 -5.27 -33.65 34.32
CA PRO A 45 -6.55 -34.33 34.07
C PRO A 45 -7.78 -33.38 34.20
N VAL A 46 -9.00 -33.94 34.10
CA VAL A 46 -10.28 -33.25 34.35
C VAL A 46 -10.66 -33.22 35.82
N VAL A 47 -11.18 -32.09 36.31
CA VAL A 47 -12.11 -32.04 37.46
C VAL A 47 -13.31 -31.16 37.09
N HIS A 48 -14.51 -31.75 37.09
CA HIS A 48 -15.78 -31.03 36.91
C HIS A 48 -16.26 -30.48 38.25
N LEU A 49 -16.51 -29.16 38.34
CA LEU A 49 -17.43 -28.58 39.32
C LEU A 49 -17.98 -27.27 38.77
N GLY A 50 -19.26 -27.26 38.41
CA GLY A 50 -19.88 -26.13 37.73
C GLY A 50 -20.45 -25.10 38.71
N ILE A 51 -19.93 -23.87 38.68
CA ILE A 51 -20.62 -22.69 39.20
C ILE A 51 -20.47 -21.56 38.18
N LYS A 52 -21.58 -21.17 37.53
CA LYS A 52 -21.63 -19.96 36.71
C LYS A 52 -21.60 -18.73 37.62
N ARG A 53 -20.50 -17.99 37.67
CA ARG A 53 -20.45 -16.60 38.15
C ARG A 53 -19.68 -15.74 37.15
N TYR A 54 -20.37 -14.75 36.59
CA TYR A 54 -19.73 -13.71 35.79
C TYR A 54 -18.90 -12.81 36.71
N VAL A 55 -17.61 -12.68 36.44
CA VAL A 55 -16.73 -11.66 37.06
C VAL A 55 -16.41 -10.63 36.00
N GLN A 56 -16.94 -9.42 36.18
CA GLN A 56 -16.73 -8.30 35.27
C GLN A 56 -15.45 -7.56 35.65
N TRP A 57 -14.39 -7.72 34.86
CA TRP A 57 -13.12 -7.05 35.08
C TRP A 57 -13.19 -5.58 34.63
N VAL A 58 -13.28 -4.65 35.59
CA VAL A 58 -13.15 -3.22 35.32
C VAL A 58 -11.66 -2.86 35.35
N TRP A 59 -11.06 -2.67 34.19
CA TRP A 59 -9.72 -2.08 34.07
C TRP A 59 -9.81 -0.58 34.37
N ARG A 60 -9.03 -0.08 35.34
CA ARG A 60 -8.83 1.36 35.53
C ARG A 60 -7.60 1.83 34.76
N GLU A 61 -7.74 2.95 34.06
CA GLU A 61 -6.64 3.60 33.35
C GLU A 61 -5.55 4.09 34.32
N ALA A 62 -4.30 3.69 34.11
CA ALA A 62 -3.15 4.30 34.76
C ALA A 62 -2.65 5.48 33.92
N ARG A 63 -2.87 6.72 34.38
CA ARG A 63 -2.33 7.92 33.72
C ARG A 63 -0.90 8.18 34.19
N VAL A 64 0.03 8.27 33.24
CA VAL A 64 1.42 8.66 33.49
C VAL A 64 1.64 10.04 32.89
N SER A 65 2.06 11.00 33.71
CA SER A 65 2.44 12.35 33.27
C SER A 65 3.96 12.52 33.35
N CYS A 66 4.55 13.08 32.30
CA CYS A 66 5.98 13.38 32.25
C CYS A 66 6.18 14.88 32.12
N ILE A 67 7.18 15.43 32.82
CA ILE A 67 7.52 16.86 32.78
C ILE A 67 8.92 17.01 32.19
N LEU A 68 9.05 17.91 31.20
CA LEU A 68 10.32 18.31 30.62
C LEU A 68 10.87 19.52 31.42
N ARG A 69 12.02 19.35 32.08
CA ARG A 69 12.80 20.48 32.65
C ARG A 69 14.23 20.37 32.15
N ASN A 70 14.79 21.48 31.68
CA ASN A 70 16.18 21.59 31.22
C ASN A 70 16.62 20.46 30.24
N GLY A 71 15.73 20.07 29.31
CA GLY A 71 16.00 19.03 28.31
C GLY A 71 15.87 17.58 28.79
N ILE A 72 15.55 17.34 30.07
CA ILE A 72 15.39 16.01 30.65
C ILE A 72 13.91 15.75 30.96
N LEU A 73 13.40 14.62 30.47
CA LEU A 73 12.05 14.14 30.75
C LEU A 73 12.05 13.34 32.06
N THR A 74 11.27 13.79 33.03
CA THR A 74 11.10 13.11 34.32
C THR A 74 9.68 12.60 34.49
N LYS A 75 9.54 11.35 34.94
CA LYS A 75 8.25 10.70 35.22
C LYS A 75 7.70 11.22 36.54
N VAL A 76 6.50 11.78 36.53
CA VAL A 76 5.76 12.12 37.75
C VAL A 76 4.65 11.09 37.95
N GLN A 77 4.72 10.37 39.06
CA GLN A 77 3.67 9.44 39.47
C GLN A 77 2.74 10.16 40.45
N GLU A 78 1.52 10.47 40.02
CA GLU A 78 0.49 10.95 40.94
C GLU A 78 -0.03 9.76 41.77
N ASN A 79 0.03 9.89 43.10
CA ASN A 79 -0.45 8.87 44.02
C ASN A 79 -1.98 8.80 43.97
N VAL A 80 -2.52 7.76 43.33
CA VAL A 80 -3.95 7.46 43.39
C VAL A 80 -4.24 6.66 44.67
N THR A 81 -4.49 7.35 45.77
CA THR A 81 -5.03 6.70 46.98
C THR A 81 -6.50 6.32 46.76
N SER A 82 -6.87 5.06 46.98
CA SER A 82 -8.25 4.65 47.15
C SER A 82 -8.34 3.44 48.09
N LEU A 83 -9.03 3.64 49.20
CA LEU A 83 -9.34 2.64 50.22
C LEU A 83 -10.30 1.57 49.66
N CYS A 84 -10.10 0.29 50.02
CA CYS A 84 -11.10 -0.77 49.86
C CYS A 84 -11.18 -1.61 51.16
N ILE A 85 -12.40 -1.79 51.67
CA ILE A 85 -12.77 -2.41 52.96
C ILE A 85 -14.13 -3.11 52.72
N LEU A 86 -14.39 -4.39 52.97
CA LEU A 86 -13.60 -5.56 53.42
C LEU A 86 -13.66 -6.67 52.33
N GLY A 87 -12.96 -7.81 52.39
CA GLY A 87 -11.99 -8.34 53.35
C GLY A 87 -11.58 -9.78 52.97
N ALA A 88 -10.80 -10.45 53.83
CA ALA A 88 -10.30 -11.83 53.71
C ALA A 88 -9.20 -12.12 52.65
N VAL A 89 -7.95 -11.90 53.09
CA VAL A 89 -6.73 -12.67 52.78
C VAL A 89 -6.37 -12.86 51.29
N ALA A 90 -5.61 -11.91 50.75
CA ALA A 90 -4.70 -12.18 49.63
C ALA A 90 -3.30 -12.46 50.17
N THR A 91 -2.81 -13.70 50.02
CA THR A 91 -1.39 -14.01 50.18
C THR A 91 -0.61 -13.40 49.02
N GLU A 92 0.44 -12.63 49.30
CA GLU A 92 1.28 -12.03 48.26
C GLU A 92 1.97 -13.10 47.42
N ILE A 93 1.79 -13.04 46.10
CA ILE A 93 2.67 -13.71 45.13
C ILE A 93 3.32 -12.61 44.28
N ALA A 94 4.46 -12.12 44.76
CA ALA A 94 5.29 -11.20 44.01
C ALA A 94 6.03 -11.96 42.89
N PHE A 95 5.64 -11.71 41.64
CA PHE A 95 6.48 -12.08 40.50
C PHE A 95 7.59 -11.02 40.31
N PRO A 96 8.87 -11.43 40.15
CA PRO A 96 9.97 -10.47 40.06
C PRO A 96 9.93 -9.73 38.72
N ALA A 97 9.63 -8.43 38.76
CA ALA A 97 9.86 -7.54 37.64
C ALA A 97 11.38 -7.42 37.39
N ARG A 98 11.84 -7.75 36.18
CA ARG A 98 13.21 -7.42 35.77
C ARG A 98 13.36 -5.88 35.74
N PRO A 99 14.38 -5.31 36.39
CA PRO A 99 14.59 -3.87 36.37
C PRO A 99 15.10 -3.40 35.00
N ASN A 100 14.98 -2.11 34.74
CA ASN A 100 15.51 -1.38 33.57
C ASN A 100 14.74 -1.52 32.25
N ALA A 101 13.46 -1.16 32.27
CA ALA A 101 12.80 -0.54 31.11
C ALA A 101 12.61 0.96 31.37
N SER A 102 13.53 1.78 30.85
CA SER A 102 13.48 3.25 31.00
C SER A 102 12.43 3.86 30.07
N ILE A 103 11.20 4.02 30.56
CA ILE A 103 10.02 4.50 29.78
C ILE A 103 10.13 5.98 29.35
N CYS A 104 11.22 6.69 29.68
CA CYS A 104 11.48 8.07 29.26
C CYS A 104 12.92 8.22 28.76
N ALA A 105 13.15 7.91 27.48
CA ALA A 105 14.37 8.28 26.76
C ALA A 105 14.00 9.16 25.54
N PRO A 106 14.77 10.22 25.22
CA PRO A 106 14.46 11.08 24.08
C PRO A 106 14.75 10.36 22.76
N GLN A 107 13.72 10.13 21.95
CA GLN A 107 13.89 9.68 20.58
C GLN A 107 14.48 10.84 19.75
N ARG A 108 15.71 10.68 19.24
CA ARG A 108 16.17 11.47 18.09
C ARG A 108 15.57 10.86 16.81
N LEU A 109 15.06 11.73 15.93
CA LEU A 109 14.60 11.33 14.60
C LEU A 109 15.75 10.69 13.81
N GLY A 110 15.54 9.46 13.34
CA GLY A 110 16.46 8.71 12.50
C GLY A 110 16.02 7.25 12.42
N SER A 111 15.79 6.72 11.23
CA SER A 111 15.27 5.37 11.03
C SER A 111 16.26 4.31 11.50
N ALA A 112 16.02 3.73 12.67
CA ALA A 112 16.51 2.40 13.00
C ALA A 112 15.61 1.37 12.28
N ALA A 113 16.08 0.85 11.15
CA ALA A 113 15.53 -0.38 10.60
C ALA A 113 15.70 -1.52 11.61
N MET A 114 14.77 -2.46 11.64
CA MET A 114 14.88 -3.67 12.46
C MET A 114 16.01 -4.53 11.87
N VAL A 115 17.24 -4.35 12.35
CA VAL A 115 18.40 -5.13 11.89
C VAL A 115 18.22 -6.58 12.35
N GLY A 116 18.12 -7.51 11.41
CA GLY A 116 18.20 -8.94 11.71
C GLY A 116 19.63 -9.31 12.11
N GLU A 117 19.79 -10.24 13.06
CA GLU A 117 21.06 -10.62 13.72
C GLU A 117 22.13 -11.28 12.80
N ASP A 118 21.97 -11.22 11.47
CA ASP A 118 22.82 -11.93 10.48
C ASP A 118 23.27 -11.06 9.28
N ASP A 119 23.40 -9.73 9.42
CA ASP A 119 24.16 -8.99 8.39
C ASP A 119 25.66 -9.24 8.58
N VAL A 120 26.24 -9.93 7.60
CA VAL A 120 27.68 -10.19 7.42
C VAL A 120 28.54 -8.95 7.69
N CYS A 121 28.07 -7.76 7.33
CA CYS A 121 28.82 -6.52 7.51
C CYS A 121 28.88 -6.01 8.96
N MET A 122 28.05 -6.55 9.86
CA MET A 122 28.01 -6.18 11.28
C MET A 122 28.75 -7.19 12.18
N MET A 123 29.24 -8.30 11.62
CA MET A 123 30.05 -9.29 12.34
C MET A 123 31.46 -8.75 12.59
N GLU A 124 32.10 -9.09 13.71
CA GLU A 124 33.51 -8.78 13.94
C GLU A 124 34.44 -9.55 12.99
N ARG A 125 35.70 -9.14 12.85
CA ARG A 125 36.70 -9.95 12.12
C ARG A 125 37.01 -11.22 12.89
N ASP A 126 37.03 -12.37 12.21
CA ASP A 126 37.42 -13.65 12.80
C ASP A 126 38.55 -14.30 12.00
N SER A 127 39.74 -14.36 12.60
CA SER A 127 40.93 -15.00 12.04
C SER A 127 40.84 -16.53 12.01
N GLY A 128 39.94 -17.13 12.79
CA GLY A 128 39.85 -18.59 12.96
C GLY A 128 41.01 -19.19 13.78
N PRO A 129 40.98 -20.51 14.02
CA PRO A 129 41.94 -21.18 14.91
C PRO A 129 43.22 -21.69 14.23
N CYS A 130 43.31 -21.60 12.90
CA CYS A 130 44.50 -22.02 12.14
C CYS A 130 45.56 -20.90 12.10
N THR A 131 46.79 -21.23 11.70
CA THR A 131 47.97 -20.37 11.87
C THR A 131 48.57 -19.84 10.56
N ASP A 132 47.85 -19.93 9.44
CA ASP A 132 48.32 -19.36 8.17
C ASP A 132 48.29 -17.82 8.23
N SER A 133 49.14 -17.17 7.44
CA SER A 133 49.23 -15.71 7.38
C SER A 133 48.63 -15.16 6.08
N VAL A 134 47.31 -15.30 5.90
CA VAL A 134 46.61 -14.82 4.69
C VAL A 134 46.05 -13.42 4.91
N THR A 135 46.52 -12.43 4.14
CA THR A 135 45.95 -11.07 4.17
C THR A 135 44.56 -11.06 3.52
N GLN A 136 43.55 -10.71 4.30
CA GLN A 136 42.15 -10.64 3.90
C GLN A 136 41.55 -9.27 4.30
N TRP A 137 40.41 -8.90 3.74
CA TRP A 137 39.70 -7.66 4.09
C TRP A 137 38.44 -7.94 4.91
N TYR A 138 38.14 -7.08 5.86
CA TYR A 138 36.88 -7.07 6.62
C TYR A 138 36.33 -5.64 6.68
N PHE A 139 35.03 -5.50 6.91
CA PHE A 139 34.40 -4.22 7.16
C PHE A 139 34.42 -3.92 8.66
N ASP A 140 35.02 -2.80 9.04
CA ASP A 140 34.97 -2.29 10.40
C ASP A 140 33.70 -1.43 10.57
N ALA A 141 32.69 -1.99 11.25
CA ALA A 141 31.42 -1.31 11.49
C ALA A 141 31.53 -0.12 12.46
N SER A 142 32.62 0.01 13.22
CA SER A 142 32.82 1.14 14.14
C SER A 142 33.37 2.39 13.43
N GLU A 143 34.18 2.20 12.38
CA GLU A 143 34.76 3.25 11.55
C GLU A 143 34.13 3.36 10.14
N TYR A 144 33.19 2.46 9.81
CA TYR A 144 32.53 2.33 8.51
C TYR A 144 33.48 2.16 7.31
N VAL A 145 34.60 1.44 7.51
CA VAL A 145 35.69 1.32 6.53
C VAL A 145 36.20 -0.11 6.39
N CYS A 146 36.53 -0.52 5.16
CA CYS A 146 37.17 -1.80 4.90
C CYS A 146 38.66 -1.77 5.26
N LYS A 147 39.07 -2.65 6.17
CA LYS A 147 40.45 -2.78 6.67
C LYS A 147 41.02 -4.17 6.34
N GLN A 148 42.33 -4.28 6.33
CA GLN A 148 43.01 -5.58 6.23
C GLN A 148 43.09 -6.27 7.60
N PHE A 149 43.09 -7.60 7.60
CA PHE A 149 43.42 -8.43 8.75
C PHE A 149 44.12 -9.72 8.29
N THR A 150 44.82 -10.38 9.21
CA THR A 150 45.41 -11.70 8.98
C THR A 150 44.39 -12.78 9.30
N TYR A 151 44.03 -13.57 8.30
CA TYR A 151 43.17 -14.74 8.42
C TYR A 151 44.03 -16.01 8.49
N GLY A 152 43.72 -16.87 9.47
CA GLY A 152 44.47 -18.06 9.85
C GLY A 152 44.38 -19.23 8.87
N GLY A 153 43.64 -19.12 7.77
CA GLY A 153 43.48 -20.16 6.75
C GLY A 153 42.23 -21.04 6.91
N CYS A 154 41.64 -21.14 8.10
CA CYS A 154 40.44 -21.98 8.33
C CYS A 154 39.37 -21.32 9.21
N ARG A 155 38.10 -21.72 9.00
CA ARG A 155 36.89 -21.23 9.69
C ARG A 155 36.65 -19.72 9.49
N GLY A 156 36.57 -18.93 10.56
CA GLY A 156 36.13 -17.54 10.51
C GLY A 156 34.61 -17.40 10.31
N ASN A 157 34.16 -16.16 10.14
CA ASN A 157 32.80 -15.79 9.77
C ASN A 157 32.74 -15.16 8.36
N GLY A 158 31.58 -14.58 8.00
CA GLY A 158 31.34 -14.01 6.67
C GLY A 158 32.01 -12.65 6.40
N ASN A 159 32.49 -11.91 7.42
CA ASN A 159 33.09 -10.59 7.24
C ASN A 159 34.55 -10.69 6.75
N ARG A 160 34.72 -11.34 5.60
CA ARG A 160 36.01 -11.68 4.99
C ARG A 160 35.90 -11.62 3.47
N PHE A 161 36.75 -10.82 2.84
CA PHE A 161 36.74 -10.53 1.41
C PHE A 161 38.17 -10.50 0.85
N ASP A 162 38.40 -11.13 -0.30
CA ASP A 162 39.75 -11.22 -0.89
C ASP A 162 40.31 -9.86 -1.32
N THR A 163 39.43 -8.88 -1.59
CA THR A 163 39.82 -7.53 -2.00
C THR A 163 39.03 -6.44 -1.29
N ARG A 164 39.69 -5.28 -1.09
CA ARG A 164 39.08 -4.04 -0.61
C ARG A 164 37.79 -3.71 -1.35
N LYS A 165 37.80 -3.81 -2.69
CA LYS A 165 36.68 -3.45 -3.56
C LYS A 165 35.46 -4.37 -3.38
N GLN A 166 35.67 -5.66 -3.09
CA GLN A 166 34.57 -6.58 -2.74
C GLN A 166 33.94 -6.20 -1.39
N CYS A 167 34.78 -5.96 -0.38
CA CYS A 167 34.33 -5.48 0.93
C CYS A 167 33.55 -4.16 0.81
N GLU A 168 34.12 -3.16 0.13
CA GLU A 168 33.49 -1.84 -0.01
C GLU A 168 32.16 -1.95 -0.75
N LYS A 169 32.07 -2.76 -1.82
CA LYS A 169 30.82 -3.00 -2.55
C LYS A 169 29.75 -3.72 -1.72
N ARG A 170 30.14 -4.62 -0.80
CA ARG A 170 29.19 -5.41 0.02
C ARG A 170 28.74 -4.69 1.29
N CYS A 171 29.61 -3.85 1.87
CA CYS A 171 29.41 -3.32 3.23
C CYS A 171 29.58 -1.81 3.39
N SER A 172 30.21 -1.08 2.46
CA SER A 172 30.38 0.36 2.66
C SER A 172 29.06 1.10 2.41
N PRO A 173 28.53 1.89 3.37
CA PRO A 173 27.32 2.67 3.14
C PRO A 173 27.52 3.68 1.98
N ARG A 174 28.75 4.14 1.74
CA ARG A 174 29.09 4.97 0.57
C ARG A 174 28.78 4.27 -0.76
N SER A 175 28.86 2.94 -0.87
CA SER A 175 28.51 2.27 -2.14
C SER A 175 27.00 2.19 -2.38
N GLN A 176 26.17 2.36 -1.35
CA GLN A 176 24.71 2.46 -1.47
C GLN A 176 24.28 3.93 -1.66
N GLU A 177 24.92 4.85 -0.95
CA GLU A 177 24.67 6.29 -1.03
C GLU A 177 25.15 6.90 -2.36
N LEU A 178 26.29 6.45 -2.90
CA LEU A 178 26.75 6.85 -4.24
C LEU A 178 25.83 6.38 -5.38
N VAL A 179 25.05 5.31 -5.19
CA VAL A 179 24.03 4.91 -6.17
C VAL A 179 22.84 5.87 -6.12
N ALA A 180 22.34 6.20 -4.92
CA ALA A 180 21.24 7.15 -4.76
C ALA A 180 21.59 8.57 -5.27
N ILE A 181 22.79 9.07 -4.97
CA ILE A 181 23.26 10.38 -5.42
C ILE A 181 23.50 10.41 -6.94
N ASN A 182 23.95 9.31 -7.54
CA ASN A 182 24.13 9.24 -8.99
C ASN A 182 22.78 9.17 -9.73
N SER A 183 21.83 8.37 -9.23
CA SER A 183 20.46 8.34 -9.77
C SER A 183 19.83 9.74 -9.84
N GLU A 184 19.88 10.52 -8.75
CA GLU A 184 19.24 11.84 -8.71
C GLU A 184 19.91 12.85 -9.67
N ARG A 185 21.17 12.64 -10.06
CA ARG A 185 21.87 13.50 -11.05
C ARG A 185 21.75 13.02 -12.49
N VAL A 186 21.62 11.71 -12.71
CA VAL A 186 21.48 11.11 -14.04
C VAL A 186 20.03 11.21 -14.52
N CYS A 187 19.10 10.73 -13.70
CA CYS A 187 17.70 10.59 -14.08
C CYS A 187 16.94 11.93 -14.16
N THR A 188 17.53 13.06 -13.72
CA THR A 188 16.93 14.39 -13.90
C THR A 188 17.33 15.10 -15.19
N LEU A 189 18.26 14.54 -15.96
CA LEU A 189 18.71 15.12 -17.24
C LEU A 189 17.70 14.82 -18.35
N SER A 190 17.56 15.71 -19.32
CA SER A 190 16.83 15.39 -20.57
C SER A 190 17.60 14.38 -21.40
N PHE A 191 16.94 13.65 -22.30
CA PHE A 191 17.64 12.80 -23.27
C PHE A 191 18.47 13.65 -24.24
N GLU A 192 19.61 13.12 -24.69
CA GLU A 192 20.42 13.73 -25.73
C GLU A 192 20.78 12.71 -26.81
N ALA A 193 20.20 12.87 -28.00
CA ALA A 193 20.48 12.03 -29.15
C ALA A 193 21.94 12.13 -29.63
N GLY A 194 22.62 13.27 -29.41
CA GLY A 194 23.96 13.53 -29.93
C GLY A 194 23.97 14.02 -31.38
N ARG A 195 25.13 13.98 -32.04
CA ARG A 195 25.35 14.57 -33.39
C ARG A 195 26.04 13.63 -34.40
N CYS A 196 26.20 12.36 -34.07
CA CYS A 196 26.79 11.37 -34.97
C CYS A 196 25.75 10.75 -35.92
N ARG A 197 26.08 9.63 -36.59
CA ARG A 197 25.27 9.04 -37.67
C ARG A 197 24.88 7.58 -37.45
N GLU A 198 25.14 7.04 -36.27
CA GLU A 198 24.63 5.71 -35.90
C GLU A 198 23.16 5.81 -35.50
N SER A 199 22.46 4.68 -35.48
CA SER A 199 21.08 4.59 -35.01
C SER A 199 21.01 3.52 -33.94
N GLN A 200 21.25 3.90 -32.68
CA GLN A 200 21.18 3.00 -31.54
C GLN A 200 19.89 3.25 -30.76
N GLN A 201 19.04 2.23 -30.65
CA GLN A 201 17.89 2.28 -29.74
C GLN A 201 18.38 2.24 -28.28
N LYS A 202 18.03 3.26 -27.49
CA LYS A 202 18.39 3.39 -26.08
C LYS A 202 17.19 3.87 -25.26
N TRP A 203 17.31 3.81 -23.93
CA TRP A 203 16.29 4.24 -22.98
C TRP A 203 16.79 5.42 -22.15
N TYR A 204 15.91 6.35 -21.79
CA TYR A 204 16.17 7.45 -20.86
C TYR A 204 15.01 7.55 -19.86
N PHE A 205 15.26 8.02 -18.65
CA PHE A 205 14.20 8.32 -17.69
C PHE A 205 13.65 9.73 -17.94
N ASP A 206 12.38 9.82 -18.29
CA ASP A 206 11.64 11.06 -18.41
C ASP A 206 11.15 11.45 -17.00
N ASN A 207 11.79 12.44 -16.38
CA ASN A 207 11.47 12.86 -15.02
C ASN A 207 10.11 13.57 -14.88
N THR A 208 9.55 14.10 -15.97
CA THR A 208 8.22 14.73 -15.97
C THR A 208 7.12 13.68 -15.92
N VAL A 209 7.37 12.55 -16.57
CA VAL A 209 6.49 11.37 -16.64
C VAL A 209 6.73 10.43 -15.44
N GLY A 210 7.96 10.38 -14.92
CA GLY A 210 8.39 9.38 -13.93
C GLY A 210 8.63 7.99 -14.53
N TYR A 211 8.91 7.90 -15.84
CA TYR A 211 9.02 6.63 -16.56
C TYR A 211 10.14 6.60 -17.60
N CYS A 212 10.65 5.40 -17.90
CA CYS A 212 11.68 5.20 -18.91
C CYS A 212 11.10 5.14 -20.33
N ARG A 213 11.62 5.97 -21.23
CA ARG A 213 11.17 6.09 -22.62
C ARG A 213 12.32 5.77 -23.58
N MET A 214 11.97 5.27 -24.75
CA MET A 214 12.92 4.96 -25.82
C MET A 214 13.32 6.22 -26.60
N PHE A 215 14.59 6.31 -27.03
CA PHE A 215 15.07 7.28 -28.00
C PHE A 215 16.13 6.68 -28.93
N VAL A 216 16.42 7.38 -30.04
CA VAL A 216 17.52 7.01 -30.95
C VAL A 216 18.75 7.83 -30.59
N TYR A 217 19.80 7.14 -30.15
CA TYR A 217 21.11 7.71 -29.88
C TYR A 217 22.01 7.59 -31.12
N SER A 218 22.70 8.68 -31.43
CA SER A 218 23.49 8.86 -32.66
C SER A 218 24.87 8.18 -32.65
N GLY A 219 25.26 7.58 -31.52
CA GLY A 219 26.56 6.93 -31.32
C GLY A 219 27.64 7.79 -30.65
N CYS A 220 27.42 9.09 -30.44
CA CYS A 220 28.38 9.96 -29.74
C CYS A 220 27.75 11.15 -29.02
N SER A 221 28.52 11.82 -28.15
CA SER A 221 28.07 12.92 -27.28
C SER A 221 26.92 12.47 -26.36
N GLY A 222 26.09 13.40 -25.91
CA GLY A 222 24.99 13.11 -25.00
C GLY A 222 25.44 13.06 -23.54
N ASN A 223 24.49 12.71 -22.68
CA ASN A 223 24.67 12.63 -21.23
C ASN A 223 24.43 11.21 -20.69
N ASP A 224 24.45 11.04 -19.38
CA ASP A 224 24.36 9.74 -18.71
C ASP A 224 22.93 9.19 -18.59
N ASN A 225 21.88 9.95 -18.95
CA ASN A 225 20.49 9.46 -18.99
C ASN A 225 20.25 8.62 -20.25
N ARG A 226 21.02 7.54 -20.38
CA ARG A 226 21.06 6.64 -21.52
C ARG A 226 21.40 5.23 -21.04
N PHE A 227 20.41 4.34 -21.12
CA PHE A 227 20.46 2.96 -20.68
C PHE A 227 20.20 2.00 -21.86
N ASP A 228 20.66 0.76 -21.74
CA ASP A 228 20.51 -0.24 -22.80
C ASP A 228 19.15 -0.95 -22.74
N SER A 229 18.47 -0.92 -21.59
CA SER A 229 17.12 -1.49 -21.44
C SER A 229 16.21 -0.67 -20.53
N GLU A 230 14.91 -0.79 -20.77
CA GLU A 230 13.85 -0.25 -19.91
C GLU A 230 14.01 -0.68 -18.45
N ASN A 231 14.26 -1.96 -18.21
CA ASN A 231 14.42 -2.53 -16.86
C ASN A 231 15.69 -1.99 -16.15
N GLU A 232 16.78 -1.75 -16.88
CA GLU A 232 17.97 -1.10 -16.32
C GLU A 232 17.67 0.34 -15.92
N CYS A 233 17.07 1.11 -16.82
CA CYS A 233 16.64 2.48 -16.58
C CYS A 233 15.67 2.58 -15.38
N MET A 234 14.66 1.70 -15.33
CA MET A 234 13.69 1.67 -14.23
C MET A 234 14.35 1.25 -12.90
N ARG A 235 15.30 0.31 -12.91
CA ARG A 235 16.08 -0.02 -11.70
C ARG A 235 16.97 1.13 -11.23
N ALA A 236 17.50 1.94 -12.15
CA ALA A 236 18.32 3.09 -11.81
C ALA A 236 17.48 4.28 -11.27
N CYS A 237 16.28 4.51 -11.83
CA CYS A 237 15.56 5.77 -11.65
C CYS A 237 14.22 5.69 -10.90
N SER A 238 13.61 4.51 -10.72
CA SER A 238 12.28 4.39 -10.09
C SER A 238 12.19 4.85 -8.63
N SER A 239 13.32 4.91 -7.91
CA SER A 239 13.37 5.49 -6.56
C SER A 239 13.05 7.00 -6.57
N LEU A 240 13.36 7.71 -7.64
CA LEU A 240 13.00 9.13 -7.82
C LEU A 240 11.54 9.28 -8.22
N ALA A 241 11.01 8.34 -9.02
CA ALA A 241 9.57 8.25 -9.26
C ALA A 241 8.82 8.16 -7.92
N SER A 242 9.30 7.41 -6.92
CA SER A 242 8.61 7.33 -5.61
C SER A 242 8.48 8.67 -4.83
N LYS A 243 9.29 9.70 -5.15
CA LYS A 243 9.15 11.06 -4.58
C LYS A 243 8.14 11.94 -5.34
N HIS A 244 7.81 11.61 -6.60
CA HIS A 244 6.91 12.39 -7.48
C HIS A 244 5.65 11.62 -7.94
N ALA A 245 5.55 10.31 -7.70
CA ALA A 245 4.48 9.44 -8.19
C ALA A 245 3.12 9.63 -7.47
N MET A 246 3.02 10.60 -6.56
CA MET A 246 1.72 11.09 -6.08
C MET A 246 1.03 11.98 -7.13
N ASP A 247 1.80 12.70 -7.97
CA ASP A 247 1.25 13.67 -8.95
C ASP A 247 0.86 13.03 -10.29
N ASN A 248 1.50 11.91 -10.67
CA ASN A 248 1.24 11.20 -11.94
C ASN A 248 0.38 9.92 -11.78
N ARG A 249 -0.30 9.75 -10.64
CA ARG A 249 -1.30 8.68 -10.43
C ARG A 249 -2.48 8.93 -11.36
N ALA A 250 -2.85 7.94 -12.18
CA ALA A 250 -4.04 8.06 -13.03
C ALA A 250 -5.28 8.31 -12.16
N SER A 251 -6.09 9.30 -12.53
CA SER A 251 -7.29 9.69 -11.76
C SER A 251 -8.54 9.17 -12.46
N LEU A 252 -9.32 8.34 -11.77
CA LEU A 252 -10.54 7.75 -12.31
C LEU A 252 -11.77 8.54 -11.87
N SER A 253 -12.67 8.80 -12.81
CA SER A 253 -13.94 9.49 -12.58
C SER A 253 -15.12 8.75 -13.24
N LEU A 254 -16.26 8.73 -12.57
CA LEU A 254 -17.53 8.21 -13.11
C LEU A 254 -18.39 9.39 -13.59
N VAL A 255 -18.95 9.28 -14.79
CA VAL A 255 -19.83 10.31 -15.35
C VAL A 255 -21.27 10.11 -14.86
N GLY A 256 -21.71 11.00 -13.97
CA GLY A 256 -23.02 10.98 -13.34
C GLY A 256 -23.04 10.26 -11.99
N GLN A 257 -24.24 10.02 -11.44
CA GLN A 257 -24.42 9.51 -10.09
C GLN A 257 -24.68 8.00 -10.05
N VAL A 258 -24.41 7.38 -8.89
CA VAL A 258 -24.80 6.00 -8.52
C VAL A 258 -25.95 6.02 -7.51
N PRO A 259 -26.83 5.00 -7.50
CA PRO A 259 -26.84 3.83 -8.37
C PRO A 259 -27.29 4.16 -9.81
N ARG A 260 -26.76 3.40 -10.78
CA ARG A 260 -27.19 3.42 -12.18
C ARG A 260 -28.35 2.45 -12.39
N ALA A 261 -29.21 2.74 -13.36
CA ALA A 261 -30.25 1.81 -13.79
C ALA A 261 -29.66 0.74 -14.72
N ALA A 262 -30.17 -0.48 -14.64
CA ALA A 262 -29.92 -1.51 -15.64
C ALA A 262 -30.34 -1.02 -17.03
N GLY A 263 -29.62 -1.42 -18.08
CA GLY A 263 -29.80 -0.94 -19.45
C GLY A 263 -29.22 0.46 -19.73
N SER A 264 -28.82 1.23 -18.70
CA SER A 264 -28.15 2.52 -18.92
C SER A 264 -26.71 2.34 -19.40
N VAL A 265 -26.13 3.38 -20.01
CA VAL A 265 -24.69 3.43 -20.31
C VAL A 265 -23.94 3.84 -19.04
N VAL A 266 -22.85 3.15 -18.71
CA VAL A 266 -21.87 3.59 -17.71
C VAL A 266 -20.64 4.13 -18.42
N GLU A 267 -20.15 5.29 -18.01
CA GLU A 267 -19.02 5.97 -18.61
C GLU A 267 -18.00 6.32 -17.52
N LEU A 268 -16.79 5.80 -17.68
CA LEU A 268 -15.67 5.91 -16.75
C LEU A 268 -14.49 6.56 -17.49
N ASN A 269 -14.08 7.74 -17.04
CA ASN A 269 -12.97 8.49 -17.62
C ASN A 269 -11.73 8.39 -16.74
N CYS A 270 -10.64 7.87 -17.32
CA CYS A 270 -9.32 7.77 -16.70
C CYS A 270 -8.43 8.93 -17.18
N ALA A 271 -8.24 9.94 -16.33
CA ALA A 271 -7.31 11.01 -16.61
C ALA A 271 -5.87 10.50 -16.51
N THR A 272 -5.22 10.33 -17.67
CA THR A 272 -3.90 9.70 -17.79
C THR A 272 -2.73 10.67 -17.94
N HIS A 273 -2.97 11.98 -18.04
CA HIS A 273 -1.93 12.99 -18.29
C HIS A 273 -1.04 12.70 -19.52
N GLY A 274 -1.58 11.98 -20.51
CA GLY A 274 -0.86 11.56 -21.73
C GLY A 274 -0.08 10.25 -21.61
N LEU A 275 -0.17 9.56 -20.47
CA LEU A 275 0.46 8.26 -20.25
C LEU A 275 -0.29 7.14 -20.99
N GLN A 276 0.48 6.24 -21.59
CA GLN A 276 0.00 5.12 -22.41
C GLN A 276 0.90 3.87 -22.24
N PRO A 277 0.37 2.64 -22.37
CA PRO A 277 -1.04 2.30 -22.60
C PRO A 277 -1.88 2.48 -21.32
N VAL A 278 -3.19 2.67 -21.49
CA VAL A 278 -4.16 2.60 -20.39
C VAL A 278 -4.61 1.15 -20.20
N ARG A 279 -4.67 0.69 -18.95
CA ARG A 279 -5.18 -0.62 -18.55
C ARG A 279 -6.34 -0.45 -17.57
N TRP A 280 -7.37 -1.26 -17.74
CA TRP A 280 -8.62 -1.18 -16.98
C TRP A 280 -8.81 -2.41 -16.11
N PHE A 281 -9.32 -2.19 -14.90
CA PHE A 281 -9.50 -3.21 -13.89
C PHE A 281 -10.89 -3.11 -13.27
N LYS A 282 -11.49 -4.27 -12.98
CA LYS A 282 -12.71 -4.41 -12.18
C LYS A 282 -12.45 -5.41 -11.07
N ASP A 283 -12.75 -5.03 -9.83
CA ASP A 283 -12.56 -5.87 -8.63
C ASP A 283 -11.12 -6.42 -8.53
N GLY A 284 -10.14 -5.63 -8.99
CA GLY A 284 -8.72 -5.97 -9.04
C GLY A 284 -8.25 -6.86 -10.20
N ARG A 285 -9.14 -7.27 -11.10
CA ARG A 285 -8.82 -8.08 -12.30
C ARG A 285 -8.79 -7.20 -13.55
N ALA A 286 -7.84 -7.45 -14.45
CA ALA A 286 -7.78 -6.76 -15.74
C ALA A 286 -8.99 -7.14 -16.60
N LEU A 287 -9.59 -6.16 -17.28
CA LEU A 287 -10.79 -6.32 -18.13
C LEU A 287 -10.48 -6.76 -19.57
N ASP A 288 -9.25 -7.18 -19.86
CA ASP A 288 -8.80 -7.48 -21.22
C ASP A 288 -9.67 -8.56 -21.90
N TYR A 289 -10.13 -9.57 -21.15
CA TYR A 289 -11.01 -10.62 -21.66
C TYR A 289 -12.43 -10.10 -21.91
N GLU A 290 -13.00 -9.36 -20.97
CA GLU A 290 -14.35 -8.80 -21.07
C GLU A 290 -14.47 -7.79 -22.22
N VAL A 291 -13.44 -6.97 -22.47
CA VAL A 291 -13.37 -6.03 -23.61
C VAL A 291 -13.30 -6.75 -24.95
N GLU A 292 -12.63 -7.91 -25.03
CA GLU A 292 -12.55 -8.71 -26.26
C GLU A 292 -13.82 -9.54 -26.52
N ASN A 293 -14.55 -9.94 -25.47
CA ASN A 293 -15.63 -10.94 -25.57
C ASN A 293 -17.05 -10.40 -25.30
N ASP A 294 -17.23 -9.24 -24.66
CA ASP A 294 -18.54 -8.60 -24.46
C ASP A 294 -18.62 -7.29 -25.28
N PRO A 295 -19.38 -7.25 -26.39
CA PRO A 295 -19.44 -6.08 -27.28
C PRO A 295 -20.08 -4.83 -26.63
N ARG A 296 -20.65 -4.97 -25.43
CA ARG A 296 -21.12 -3.86 -24.60
C ARG A 296 -19.98 -3.07 -23.95
N ILE A 297 -18.85 -3.72 -23.66
CA ILE A 297 -17.74 -3.15 -22.92
C ILE A 297 -16.73 -2.64 -23.93
N GLN A 298 -16.69 -1.33 -24.12
CA GLN A 298 -15.91 -0.67 -25.16
C GLN A 298 -14.93 0.31 -24.56
N ILE A 299 -13.73 0.38 -25.14
CA ILE A 299 -12.71 1.35 -24.77
C ILE A 299 -12.51 2.34 -25.92
N SER A 300 -12.66 3.63 -25.63
CA SER A 300 -12.49 4.75 -26.57
C SER A 300 -11.31 5.64 -26.14
N ASP A 301 -11.12 6.74 -26.87
CA ASP A 301 -10.30 7.89 -26.49
C ASP A 301 -8.87 7.49 -26.15
N PHE A 302 -8.25 6.75 -27.09
CA PHE A 302 -6.91 6.18 -26.97
C PHE A 302 -6.70 5.35 -25.69
N GLY A 303 -7.73 4.65 -25.21
CA GLY A 303 -7.67 3.86 -23.98
C GLY A 303 -8.22 4.55 -22.73
N SER A 304 -8.42 5.87 -22.76
CA SER A 304 -8.74 6.65 -21.55
C SER A 304 -10.22 6.66 -21.15
N LEU A 305 -11.13 6.24 -22.04
CA LEU A 305 -12.57 6.17 -21.75
C LEU A 305 -13.06 4.71 -21.79
N LEU A 306 -13.64 4.22 -20.70
CA LEU A 306 -14.34 2.94 -20.64
C LEU A 306 -15.86 3.18 -20.66
N LEU A 307 -16.52 2.53 -21.61
CA LEU A 307 -17.98 2.55 -21.80
C LEU A 307 -18.54 1.15 -21.55
N ILE A 308 -19.60 1.05 -20.75
CA ILE A 308 -20.41 -0.17 -20.60
C ILE A 308 -21.80 0.17 -21.11
N LEU A 309 -22.12 -0.30 -22.31
CA LEU A 309 -23.45 -0.19 -22.92
C LEU A 309 -24.40 -1.23 -22.30
N ASP A 310 -25.71 -0.97 -22.25
CA ASP A 310 -26.71 -1.92 -21.72
C ASP A 310 -26.27 -2.54 -20.37
N ALA A 311 -25.97 -1.69 -19.39
CA ALA A 311 -25.30 -2.12 -18.17
C ALA A 311 -26.17 -3.05 -17.31
N ARG A 312 -25.57 -4.12 -16.78
CA ARG A 312 -26.24 -5.19 -16.01
C ARG A 312 -25.84 -5.12 -14.55
N GLU A 313 -26.64 -5.72 -13.65
CA GLU A 313 -26.28 -5.77 -12.22
C GLU A 313 -24.90 -6.44 -11.98
N SER A 314 -24.53 -7.41 -12.82
CA SER A 314 -23.21 -8.07 -12.85
C SER A 314 -22.04 -7.14 -13.13
N ASP A 315 -22.29 -5.99 -13.76
CA ASP A 315 -21.26 -4.99 -14.08
C ASP A 315 -21.03 -4.06 -12.87
N SER A 316 -21.75 -4.23 -11.76
CA SER A 316 -21.41 -3.58 -10.48
C SER A 316 -20.06 -4.08 -9.96
N GLY A 317 -19.26 -3.20 -9.36
CA GLY A 317 -17.94 -3.52 -8.80
C GLY A 317 -17.09 -2.28 -8.53
N ASP A 318 -15.88 -2.49 -8.04
CA ASP A 318 -14.87 -1.43 -7.87
C ASP A 318 -13.99 -1.36 -9.12
N TYR A 319 -14.13 -0.28 -9.89
CA TYR A 319 -13.35 -0.04 -11.10
C TYR A 319 -12.07 0.73 -10.78
N SER A 320 -10.99 0.45 -11.51
CA SER A 320 -9.73 1.19 -11.41
C SER A 320 -9.04 1.22 -12.77
N CYS A 321 -8.22 2.23 -13.02
CA CYS A 321 -7.40 2.30 -14.23
C CYS A 321 -5.93 2.54 -13.88
N ALA A 322 -5.03 2.20 -14.80
CA ALA A 322 -3.60 2.44 -14.65
C ALA A 322 -3.01 2.84 -16.01
N ALA A 323 -2.25 3.94 -16.07
CA ALA A 323 -1.72 4.48 -17.32
C ALA A 323 -0.19 4.46 -17.36
N GLY A 324 0.38 3.84 -18.40
CA GLY A 324 1.81 3.58 -18.52
C GLY A 324 2.22 2.13 -18.20
N HIS A 325 3.49 1.80 -18.39
CA HIS A 325 3.99 0.43 -18.29
C HIS A 325 4.24 -0.02 -16.83
N ALA A 326 4.87 0.80 -15.98
CA ALA A 326 4.94 0.58 -14.52
C ALA A 326 3.82 1.29 -13.73
N ALA A 327 2.65 1.45 -14.34
CA ALA A 327 1.56 2.27 -13.81
C ALA A 327 1.07 1.83 -12.43
N ILE A 328 0.82 2.82 -11.57
CA ILE A 328 0.10 2.65 -10.32
C ILE A 328 -1.40 2.71 -10.62
N LEU A 329 -2.18 1.79 -10.04
CA LEU A 329 -3.65 1.83 -10.08
C LEU A 329 -4.18 3.16 -9.52
N SER A 330 -5.22 3.70 -10.14
CA SER A 330 -6.01 4.82 -9.63
C SER A 330 -6.61 4.51 -8.26
N ASP A 331 -7.23 5.50 -7.63
CA ASP A 331 -8.20 5.19 -6.58
C ASP A 331 -9.42 4.48 -7.20
N PRO A 332 -10.02 3.50 -6.49
CA PRO A 332 -11.13 2.75 -7.03
C PRO A 332 -12.42 3.57 -7.02
N VAL A 333 -13.20 3.47 -8.10
CA VAL A 333 -14.54 4.06 -8.19
C VAL A 333 -15.58 2.95 -8.18
N ARG A 334 -16.45 2.96 -7.16
CA ARG A 334 -17.50 1.97 -6.99
C ARG A 334 -18.69 2.25 -7.91
N VAL A 335 -18.92 1.35 -8.86
CA VAL A 335 -20.11 1.34 -9.72
C VAL A 335 -21.15 0.41 -9.11
N ILE A 336 -22.38 0.90 -8.98
CA ILE A 336 -23.55 0.13 -8.51
C ILE A 336 -24.63 0.25 -9.56
N ILE A 337 -25.06 -0.89 -10.12
CA ILE A 337 -26.17 -0.98 -11.05
C ILE A 337 -27.31 -1.73 -10.36
N LYS A 338 -28.52 -1.20 -10.48
CA LYS A 338 -29.77 -1.82 -9.99
C LYS A 338 -30.73 -2.07 -11.14
N ALA A 339 -31.49 -3.16 -11.08
CA ALA A 339 -32.70 -3.32 -11.88
C ALA A 339 -33.59 -2.08 -11.79
N ILE A 340 -34.32 -1.81 -12.88
CA ILE A 340 -35.32 -0.75 -12.90
C ILE A 340 -36.48 -1.21 -12.02
N GLU A 341 -36.73 -0.50 -10.91
CA GLU A 341 -37.85 -0.78 -10.02
C GLU A 341 -39.17 -0.41 -10.72
N VAL A 342 -39.81 -1.40 -11.33
CA VAL A 342 -41.18 -1.29 -11.88
C VAL A 342 -42.15 -1.32 -10.70
N SER A 343 -42.93 -0.25 -10.53
CA SER A 343 -44.01 -0.20 -9.52
C SER A 343 -44.98 -1.37 -9.65
N ASP A 344 -45.45 -1.94 -8.54
CA ASP A 344 -46.39 -3.08 -8.56
C ASP A 344 -47.70 -2.78 -9.30
N GLY A 345 -48.11 -1.50 -9.38
CA GLY A 345 -49.26 -1.05 -10.17
C GLY A 345 -49.00 -0.90 -11.67
N CYS A 346 -47.75 -1.02 -12.11
CA CYS A 346 -47.33 -0.86 -13.50
C CYS A 346 -47.36 -2.24 -14.19
N VAL A 347 -48.49 -2.49 -14.87
CA VAL A 347 -48.79 -3.76 -15.55
C VAL A 347 -49.17 -3.46 -17.00
N ASP A 348 -48.66 -4.27 -17.93
CA ASP A 348 -49.00 -4.13 -19.35
C ASP A 348 -50.46 -4.53 -19.61
N GLN A 349 -51.22 -3.64 -20.26
CA GLN A 349 -52.56 -3.94 -20.78
C GLN A 349 -52.48 -4.56 -22.20
N GLY A 350 -51.41 -4.23 -22.94
CA GLY A 350 -51.10 -4.84 -24.23
C GLY A 350 -50.49 -6.24 -24.08
N ASN A 351 -50.66 -7.08 -25.11
CA ASN A 351 -49.93 -8.34 -25.19
C ASN A 351 -48.46 -8.10 -25.56
N GLN A 352 -47.62 -9.13 -25.37
CA GLN A 352 -46.17 -9.06 -25.57
C GLN A 352 -45.75 -8.60 -26.98
N MET A 353 -46.51 -8.91 -28.04
CA MET A 353 -46.22 -8.42 -29.39
C MET A 353 -46.55 -6.93 -29.55
N THR A 354 -47.71 -6.50 -29.04
CA THR A 354 -48.13 -5.09 -29.08
C THR A 354 -47.15 -4.20 -28.31
N CYS A 355 -46.72 -4.60 -27.11
CA CYS A 355 -45.79 -3.80 -26.32
C CYS A 355 -44.37 -3.78 -26.90
N ARG A 356 -43.89 -4.88 -27.50
CA ARG A 356 -42.63 -4.89 -28.28
C ARG A 356 -42.67 -3.94 -29.48
N LEU A 357 -43.80 -3.86 -30.19
CA LEU A 357 -43.97 -2.91 -31.30
C LEU A 357 -43.97 -1.45 -30.79
N ILE A 358 -44.56 -1.17 -29.63
CA ILE A 358 -44.57 0.16 -29.01
C ILE A 358 -43.15 0.63 -28.64
N ILE A 359 -42.30 -0.24 -28.07
CA ILE A 359 -40.88 0.06 -27.86
C ILE A 359 -40.18 0.32 -29.21
N LYS A 360 -40.33 -0.60 -30.17
CA LYS A 360 -39.64 -0.51 -31.47
C LYS A 360 -40.02 0.73 -32.28
N ALA A 361 -41.23 1.25 -32.09
CA ALA A 361 -41.71 2.49 -32.68
C ALA A 361 -41.35 3.75 -31.85
N GLY A 362 -40.65 3.61 -30.72
CA GLY A 362 -40.28 4.73 -29.84
C GLY A 362 -41.46 5.38 -29.10
N LEU A 363 -42.62 4.71 -29.06
CA LEU A 363 -43.88 5.32 -28.62
C LEU A 363 -44.06 5.38 -27.10
N CYS A 364 -43.21 4.70 -26.32
CA CYS A 364 -43.29 4.67 -24.85
C CYS A 364 -43.27 6.06 -24.19
N ALA A 365 -42.63 7.07 -24.80
CA ALA A 365 -42.62 8.45 -24.26
C ALA A 365 -43.99 9.16 -24.32
N ASN A 366 -44.96 8.63 -25.07
CA ASN A 366 -46.33 9.14 -25.08
C ASN A 366 -47.13 8.46 -23.97
N ALA A 367 -47.67 9.24 -23.04
CA ALA A 367 -48.41 8.73 -21.87
C ALA A 367 -49.51 7.71 -22.21
N ARG A 368 -50.15 7.80 -23.38
CA ARG A 368 -51.16 6.80 -23.80
C ARG A 368 -50.55 5.43 -24.06
N TYR A 369 -49.41 5.37 -24.74
CA TYR A 369 -48.75 4.11 -25.12
C TYR A 369 -47.83 3.60 -24.01
N GLY A 370 -47.17 4.51 -23.30
CA GLY A 370 -46.45 4.23 -22.06
C GLY A 370 -47.34 3.53 -21.04
N ASN A 371 -48.45 4.15 -20.62
CA ASN A 371 -49.33 3.55 -19.62
C ASN A 371 -50.01 2.24 -20.09
N PHE A 372 -50.25 2.09 -21.40
CA PHE A 372 -50.83 0.86 -21.97
C PHE A 372 -49.86 -0.33 -21.95
N CYS A 373 -48.56 -0.06 -21.99
CA CYS A 373 -47.48 -1.05 -21.90
C CYS A 373 -46.49 -0.63 -20.81
N CYS A 374 -47.02 -0.34 -19.62
CA CYS A 374 -46.30 0.30 -18.53
C CYS A 374 -45.02 -0.47 -18.16
N ARG A 375 -45.13 -1.75 -17.83
CA ARG A 375 -43.98 -2.56 -17.39
C ARG A 375 -42.94 -2.66 -18.51
N THR A 376 -43.38 -3.08 -19.69
CA THR A 376 -42.50 -3.26 -20.85
C THR A 376 -41.77 -1.97 -21.25
N CYS A 377 -42.42 -0.81 -21.15
CA CYS A 377 -41.81 0.50 -21.40
C CYS A 377 -40.88 0.96 -20.26
N THR A 378 -41.26 0.75 -18.99
CA THR A 378 -40.41 1.08 -17.84
C THR A 378 -39.14 0.23 -17.79
N GLU A 379 -39.24 -1.08 -18.03
CA GLU A 379 -38.08 -1.98 -18.19
C GLU A 379 -37.18 -1.58 -19.37
N SER A 380 -37.72 -0.88 -20.37
CA SER A 380 -36.96 -0.30 -21.49
C SER A 380 -36.39 1.10 -21.20
N GLY A 381 -36.36 1.53 -19.93
CA GLY A 381 -35.74 2.79 -19.49
C GLY A 381 -36.64 4.03 -19.56
N TYR A 382 -37.92 3.91 -19.92
CA TYR A 382 -38.83 5.05 -19.95
C TYR A 382 -39.39 5.33 -18.54
N LYS A 383 -39.34 6.60 -18.11
CA LYS A 383 -40.06 7.07 -16.91
C LYS A 383 -41.52 7.34 -17.29
N LEU A 384 -42.45 6.71 -16.57
CA LEU A 384 -43.90 6.75 -16.76
C LEU A 384 -44.60 7.17 -15.46
#